data_AF-A0A2E8RCF4-F1
#
_entry.id   AF-A0A2E8RCF4-F1
#
_cell.length_a   1.000
_cell.length_b   1.000
_cell.length_c   1.000
_cell.angle_alpha   90.00
_cell.angle_beta   90.00
_cell.angle_gamma   90.00
#
_symmetry.space_group_name_H-M   'P 1'
#
loop_
_entity.id
_entity.type
_entity.pdbx_description
1 polymer ?
#
loop_
_entity_poly.entity_id
_entity_poly.type
_entity_poly.pdbx_seq_one_letter_code
_entity_poly.pdbx_strand_id
1 'polypeptide(L)' 'MLLRQRLGIAMLFIFLPINVPLWKMVFELLGNSLPWGDLQLFFGFLGFFVLGGMLTFTPELKSPFDRGN' A
#
# COMPACT_ATOMS: atom_id res chain seq x y z
N MET A 1 -4.92 -11.27 13.43
CA MET A 1 -5.29 -10.54 12.21
C MET A 1 -5.08 -11.44 11.02
N LEU A 2 -6.01 -11.44 10.08
CA LEU A 2 -5.85 -12.13 8.80
C LEU A 2 -4.60 -11.60 8.08
N LEU A 3 -3.88 -12.47 7.38
CA LEU A 3 -2.67 -12.11 6.63
C LEU A 3 -2.94 -10.93 5.67
N ARG A 4 -4.14 -10.87 5.08
CA ARG A 4 -4.61 -9.77 4.22
C ARG A 4 -4.63 -8.41 4.93
N GLN A 5 -5.16 -8.35 6.15
CA GLN A 5 -5.16 -7.12 6.94
C GLN A 5 -3.75 -6.68 7.31
N ARG A 6 -2.87 -7.62 7.66
CA ARG A 6 -1.48 -7.30 7.99
C ARG A 6 -0.72 -6.74 6.78
N LEU A 7 -0.97 -7.27 5.58
CA LEU A 7 -0.44 -6.75 4.33
C LEU A 7 -1.03 -5.38 3.97
N GLY A 8 -2.33 -5.19 4.18
CA GLY A 8 -2.98 -3.90 3.96
C GLY A 8 -2.39 -2.79 4.84
N ILE A 9 -2.17 -3.09 6.13
CA ILE A 9 -1.55 -2.14 7.07
C ILE A 9 -0.11 -1.81 6.63
N ALA A 10 0.67 -2.83 6.23
CA ALA A 10 2.01 -2.60 5.71
C ALA A 10 2.01 -1.71 4.45
N MET A 11 1.08 -1.95 3.52
CA MET A 11 0.90 -1.11 2.33
C MET A 11 0.57 0.34 2.68
N LEU A 12 -0.29 0.58 3.68
CA LEU A 12 -0.63 1.92 4.14
C LEU A 12 0.61 2.69 4.64
N PHE A 13 1.47 2.04 5.44
CA PHE A 13 2.67 2.69 5.96
C PHE A 13 3.76 2.89 4.91
N ILE A 14 3.96 1.90 4.03
CA ILE A 14 5.04 1.93 3.03
C ILE A 14 4.73 2.94 1.91
N PHE A 15 3.49 2.97 1.44
CA PHE A 15 3.05 3.79 0.31
C PHE A 15 2.37 5.10 0.73
N LEU A 16 2.63 5.58 1.96
CA LEU A 16 2.15 6.90 2.35
C LEU A 16 2.67 7.95 1.35
N PRO A 17 1.84 8.86 0.81
CA PRO A 17 2.30 9.80 -0.21
C PRO A 17 3.45 10.72 0.24
N ILE A 18 3.58 10.96 1.55
CA ILE A 18 4.71 11.69 2.13
C ILE A 18 6.05 10.95 1.97
N ASN A 19 6.03 9.63 1.76
CA ASN A 19 7.23 8.81 1.58
C ASN A 19 7.76 8.86 0.14
N VAL A 20 7.08 9.52 -0.81
CA VAL A 20 7.53 9.60 -2.20
C VAL A 20 8.98 10.11 -2.33
N PRO A 21 9.40 11.20 -1.65
CA PRO A 21 10.80 11.63 -1.67
C PRO A 21 11.77 10.60 -1.08
N LEU A 22 11.38 9.88 -0.02
CA LEU A 22 12.20 8.81 0.58
C LEU A 22 12.43 7.68 -0.42
N TRP A 23 11.40 7.29 -1.16
CA TRP A 23 11.53 6.29 -2.22
C TRP A 23 12.43 6.76 -3.35
N LYS A 24 12.34 8.03 -3.76
CA LYS A 24 13.27 8.59 -4.75
C LYS A 24 14.72 8.49 -4.27
N MET A 25 15.00 8.83 -3.01
CA MET A 25 16.34 8.70 -2.44
C MET A 25 16.82 7.23 -2.42
N VAL A 26 15.95 6.28 -2.09
CA VAL A 26 16.29 4.83 -2.12
C VAL A 26 16.61 4.37 -3.53
N PHE A 27 15.84 4.79 -4.54
CA PHE A 27 16.10 4.45 -5.94
C PHE A 27 17.39 5.10 -6.47
N GLU A 28 17.65 6.36 -6.11
CA GLU A 28 18.90 7.04 -6.42
C GLU A 28 20.11 6.30 -5.80
N LEU A 29 19.99 5.84 -4.55
CA LEU A 29 21.02 5.03 -3.90
C LEU A 29 21.26 3.68 -4.61
N LEU A 30 20.21 3.09 -5.18
CA LEU A 30 20.29 1.87 -6.00
C LEU A 30 20.81 2.13 -7.42
N GLY A 31 21.28 3.34 -7.73
CA GLY A 31 21.83 3.73 -9.03
C GLY A 31 20.79 3.88 -10.14
N ASN A 32 19.49 3.92 -9.79
CA ASN A 32 18.40 4.07 -10.73
C ASN A 32 17.73 5.42 -10.52
N SER A 33 17.87 6.33 -11.49
CA SER A 33 17.05 7.55 -11.49
C SER A 33 15.64 7.20 -11.95
N LEU A 34 14.64 7.46 -11.12
CA LEU A 34 13.25 7.28 -11.53
C LEU A 34 12.93 8.31 -12.62
N PRO A 35 12.54 7.90 -13.84
CA PRO A 35 12.21 8.82 -14.93
C PRO A 35 10.82 9.46 -14.80
N TRP A 36 10.05 9.08 -13.76
CA TRP A 36 8.69 9.56 -13.53
C TRP A 36 8.68 10.89 -12.78
N GLY A 37 7.80 11.80 -13.21
CA GLY A 37 7.60 13.08 -12.53
C GLY A 37 7.01 12.91 -11.13
N ASP A 38 7.28 13.86 -10.25
CA ASP A 38 6.86 13.81 -8.83
C ASP A 38 5.35 13.62 -8.66
N LEU A 39 4.55 14.29 -9.50
CA LEU A 39 3.09 14.13 -9.51
C LEU A 39 2.66 12.71 -9.88
N GLN A 40 3.33 12.09 -10.84
CA GLN A 40 2.97 10.75 -11.33
C GLN A 40 3.27 9.70 -10.27
N LEU A 41 4.40 9.85 -9.57
CA LEU A 41 4.76 9.03 -8.41
C LEU A 41 3.79 9.23 -7.25
N PHE A 42 3.43 10.47 -6.96
CA PHE A 42 2.47 10.79 -5.91
C PHE A 42 1.12 10.12 -6.15
N PHE A 43 0.56 10.22 -7.36
CA PHE A 43 -0.72 9.56 -7.69
C PHE A 43 -0.60 8.03 -7.67
N GLY A 44 0.54 7.47 -8.08
CA GLY A 44 0.80 6.03 -7.95
C GLY A 44 0.78 5.56 -6.50
N PHE A 45 1.49 6.27 -5.62
CA PHE A 45 1.52 6.01 -4.19
C PHE A 45 0.16 6.19 -3.53
N LEU A 46 -0.58 7.23 -3.91
CA LEU A 46 -1.94 7.47 -3.45
C LEU A 46 -2.86 6.30 -3.84
N GLY A 47 -2.73 5.77 -5.07
CA GLY A 47 -3.46 4.58 -5.50
C GLY A 47 -3.15 3.35 -4.65
N PHE A 48 -1.86 3.07 -4.42
CA PHE A 48 -1.44 1.96 -3.55
C PHE A 48 -1.88 2.13 -2.10
N PHE A 49 -1.84 3.35 -1.58
CA PHE A 49 -2.33 3.69 -0.25
C PHE A 49 -3.83 3.41 -0.12
N VAL A 50 -4.64 3.86 -1.08
CA VAL A 50 -6.08 3.60 -1.11
C VAL A 50 -6.36 2.10 -1.21
N LEU A 51 -5.63 1.35 -2.04
CA LEU A 51 -5.74 -0.11 -2.13
C LEU A 51 -5.37 -0.81 -0.82
N GLY A 52 -4.30 -0.38 -0.15
CA GLY A 52 -3.91 -0.87 1.17
C GLY A 52 -4.99 -0.61 2.23
N GLY A 53 -5.62 0.58 2.15
CA GLY A 53 -6.79 0.94 2.95
C GLY A 53 -7.97 0.01 2.70
N MET A 54 -8.32 -0.22 1.43
CA MET A 54 -9.37 -1.19 1.08
C MET A 54 -9.06 -2.58 1.61
N LEU A 55 -7.82 -3.07 1.47
CA LEU A 55 -7.43 -4.39 1.99
C LEU A 55 -7.47 -4.49 3.52
N THR A 56 -7.24 -3.38 4.22
CA THR A 56 -7.26 -3.33 5.69
C THR A 56 -8.70 -3.24 6.22
N PHE A 57 -9.50 -2.37 5.63
CA PHE A 57 -10.83 -2.02 6.10
C PHE A 57 -11.95 -2.85 5.48
N THR A 58 -11.69 -3.61 4.41
CA THR A 58 -12.67 -4.59 3.91
C THR A 58 -12.80 -5.70 4.96
N PRO A 59 -13.92 -5.77 5.68
CA PRO A 59 -14.14 -6.87 6.61
C PRO A 59 -14.28 -8.16 5.80
N GLU A 60 -13.88 -9.29 6.38
CA GLU A 60 -14.29 -10.56 5.79
C GLU A 60 -15.81 -10.54 5.69
N LEU A 61 -16.33 -10.79 4.49
CA LEU A 61 -17.69 -11.25 4.31
C LEU A 61 -17.73 -12.63 4.97
N LYS A 62 -17.85 -12.66 6.29
CA LYS A 62 -18.10 -13.89 7.04
C LYS A 62 -19.44 -14.37 6.53
N SER A 63 -19.41 -15.36 5.65
CA SER A 63 -20.61 -15.99 5.16
C SER A 63 -21.42 -16.40 6.39
N PRO A 64 -22.71 -16.03 6.50
CA PRO A 64 -23.54 -16.48 7.60
C PRO A 64 -23.69 -18.01 7.65
N PHE A 65 -23.17 -18.73 6.64
CA PHE A 65 -23.13 -20.19 6.56
C PHE A 65 -21.83 -20.82 7.06
N ASP A 66 -20.83 -20.03 7.47
CA ASP A 66 -19.59 -20.56 8.03
C ASP A 66 -19.80 -20.93 9.51
N ARG A 67 -20.53 -22.04 9.72
CA ARG A 67 -20.69 -22.70 11.04
C ARG A 67 -19.36 -23.35 11.41
N GLY A 68 -18.92 -23.04 12.63
CA GLY A 68 -17.68 -23.54 13.22
C GLY A 68 -17.53 -25.05 13.10
N ASN A 69 -16.31 -25.45 12.77
CA ASN A 69 -15.80 -26.80 12.94
C ASN A 69 -14.91 -26.81 14.18
#